data_AF-A0A1I9LME3-F1
#
_entry.id   AF-A0A1I9LME3-F1
#
_cell.length_a   1.000
_cell.length_b   1.000
_cell.length_c   1.000
_cell.angle_alpha   90.00
_cell.angle_beta   90.00
_cell.angle_gamma   90.00
#
_symmetry.space_group_name_H-M   'P 1'
#
loop_
_entity.id
_entity.type
_entity.pdbx_description
1 polymer ?
#
loop_
_entity_poly.entity_id
_entity_poly.type
_entity_poly.pdbx_seq_one_letter_code
_entity_poly.pdbx_strand_id
1 'polypeptide(L)'
;MFHHPSCVPSATLQIFQQFRERIKPNKLKIPKRVLQVIDEELTKLEVFKTGNDFTIARNYLEWLTVFPWGNYSGENCDVMTAEKILDEDHYGLSNIICLAGPPGVGKTSIAHSIARALHRNFFQFSVGGLSTAG
;
A
#
# COMPACT_ATOMS: atom_id res chain seq x y z
N MET A 1 -13.99 44.48 -10.35
CA MET A 1 -13.42 44.05 -9.06
C MET A 1 -12.80 42.69 -9.29
N PHE A 2 -11.50 42.65 -9.59
CA PHE A 2 -10.80 41.39 -9.84
C PHE A 2 -10.60 40.70 -8.49
N HIS A 3 -11.25 39.56 -8.30
CA HIS A 3 -11.01 38.71 -7.13
C HIS A 3 -9.57 38.19 -7.18
N HIS A 4 -8.70 38.78 -6.35
CA HIS A 4 -7.39 38.22 -6.08
C HIS A 4 -7.53 36.88 -5.34
N PRO A 5 -6.87 35.81 -5.78
CA PRO A 5 -6.82 34.54 -5.08
C PRO A 5 -5.71 34.61 -4.02
N SER A 6 -5.88 35.42 -2.98
CA SER A 6 -4.84 35.63 -1.96
C SER A 6 -5.40 35.57 -0.55
N CYS A 7 -5.93 34.41 -0.17
CA CYS A 7 -5.92 33.99 1.22
C CYS A 7 -6.12 32.47 1.26
N VAL A 8 -5.09 31.74 0.87
CA VAL A 8 -4.97 30.32 1.24
C VAL A 8 -4.18 30.32 2.53
N PRO A 9 -4.74 29.83 3.67
CA PRO A 9 -3.99 29.75 4.92
C PRO A 9 -2.68 28.99 4.68
N SER A 10 -1.57 29.47 5.24
CA SER A 10 -0.22 28.90 5.05
C SER A 10 -0.19 27.37 5.21
N ALA A 11 -0.98 26.85 6.17
CA ALA A 11 -1.13 25.42 6.42
C ALA A 11 -1.73 24.64 5.24
N THR A 12 -2.75 25.17 4.55
CA THR A 12 -3.36 24.49 3.39
C THR A 12 -2.39 24.45 2.22
N LEU A 13 -1.65 25.54 1.99
CA LEU A 13 -0.57 25.61 0.99
C LEU A 13 0.51 24.54 1.23
N GLN A 14 0.88 24.31 2.49
CA GLN A 14 1.85 23.27 2.86
C GLN A 14 1.34 21.86 2.53
N ILE A 15 0.05 21.57 2.76
CA ILE A 15 -0.53 20.25 2.44
C ILE A 15 -0.47 19.97 0.93
N PHE A 16 -0.80 20.95 0.10
CA PHE A 16 -0.68 20.80 -1.35
C PHE A 16 0.73 20.51 -1.80
N GLN A 17 1.69 21.30 -1.29
CA GLN A 17 3.09 21.11 -1.61
C GLN A 17 3.58 19.73 -1.16
N GLN A 18 3.19 19.30 0.04
CA GLN A 18 3.52 17.98 0.57
C GLN A 18 3.08 16.86 -0.37
N PHE A 19 1.82 16.88 -0.85
CA PHE A 19 1.34 15.86 -1.77
C PHE A 19 2.06 15.92 -3.12
N ARG A 20 2.26 17.12 -3.69
CA ARG A 20 2.97 17.26 -4.97
C ARG A 20 4.42 16.78 -4.88
N GLU A 21 5.12 17.05 -3.79
CA GLU A 21 6.48 16.56 -3.57
C GLU A 21 6.54 15.03 -3.43
N ARG A 22 5.54 14.39 -2.79
CA ARG A 22 5.45 12.92 -2.72
C ARG A 22 5.22 12.27 -4.10
N ILE A 23 4.44 12.92 -4.95
CA ILE A 23 4.07 12.39 -6.27
C ILE A 23 5.21 12.56 -7.29
N LYS A 24 5.89 13.71 -7.27
CA LYS A 24 6.96 14.08 -8.21
C LYS A 24 7.94 12.93 -8.54
N PRO A 25 8.59 12.27 -7.55
CA PRO A 25 9.60 11.25 -7.85
C PRO A 25 9.01 10.01 -8.54
N ASN A 26 7.74 9.68 -8.29
CA ASN A 26 7.11 8.46 -8.81
C ASN A 26 6.07 8.75 -9.90
N LYS A 27 5.95 10.00 -10.38
CA LYS A 27 4.87 10.41 -11.29
C LYS A 27 4.77 9.55 -12.55
N LEU A 28 5.91 9.08 -13.07
CA LEU A 28 5.96 8.20 -14.26
C LEU A 28 5.45 6.78 -14.01
N LYS A 29 5.51 6.32 -12.76
CA LYS A 29 5.06 4.98 -12.34
C LYS A 29 3.58 4.93 -11.98
N ILE A 30 2.98 6.09 -11.69
CA ILE A 30 1.57 6.19 -11.32
C ILE A 30 0.72 6.09 -12.59
N PRO A 31 -0.29 5.19 -12.63
CA PRO A 31 -1.19 5.10 -13.78
C PRO A 31 -1.87 6.44 -14.08
N LYS A 32 -2.03 6.78 -15.37
CA LYS A 32 -2.59 8.07 -15.80
C LYS A 32 -3.93 8.41 -15.15
N ARG A 33 -4.82 7.42 -15.01
CA ARG A 33 -6.12 7.61 -14.37
C ARG A 33 -6.00 7.98 -12.89
N VAL A 34 -5.02 7.42 -12.19
CA VAL A 34 -4.79 7.76 -10.77
C VAL A 34 -4.25 9.18 -10.65
N LEU A 35 -3.35 9.61 -11.54
CA LEU A 35 -2.89 11.01 -11.58
C LEU A 35 -4.05 11.99 -11.81
N GLN A 36 -4.98 11.66 -12.70
CA GLN A 36 -6.18 12.48 -12.94
C GLN A 36 -7.02 12.62 -11.67
N VAL A 37 -7.31 11.51 -10.99
CA VAL A 37 -8.06 11.53 -9.72
C VAL A 37 -7.32 12.36 -8.66
N ILE A 38 -5.99 12.21 -8.55
CA ILE A 38 -5.19 13.00 -7.62
C ILE A 38 -5.32 14.50 -7.91
N ASP A 39 -5.19 14.91 -9.17
CA ASP A 39 -5.30 16.33 -9.53
C ASP A 39 -6.73 16.86 -9.28
N GLU A 40 -7.77 16.08 -9.57
CA GLU A 40 -9.17 16.42 -9.26
C GLU A 40 -9.41 16.62 -7.76
N GLU A 41 -8.90 15.71 -6.93
CA GLU A 41 -9.04 15.80 -5.47
C GLU A 41 -8.23 16.96 -4.88
N LEU A 42 -7.05 17.26 -5.44
CA LEU A 42 -6.29 18.47 -5.05
C LEU A 42 -7.08 19.74 -5.40
N THR A 43 -7.72 19.82 -6.57
CA THR A 43 -8.58 20.96 -6.91
C THR A 43 -9.76 21.09 -5.94
N LYS A 44 -10.38 19.97 -5.52
CA LYS A 44 -11.45 20.00 -4.50
C LYS A 44 -10.96 20.55 -3.17
N LEU A 45 -9.77 20.16 -2.71
CA LEU A 45 -9.18 20.71 -1.48
C LEU A 45 -8.91 22.22 -1.57
N GLU A 46 -8.63 22.77 -2.76
CA GLU A 46 -8.42 24.22 -2.91
C GLU A 46 -9.72 25.00 -2.73
N VAL A 47 -10.83 24.41 -3.20
CA VAL A 47 -12.18 24.95 -3.04
C VAL A 47 -12.65 24.79 -1.59
N PHE A 48 -12.55 23.59 -1.04
CA PHE A 48 -12.96 23.27 0.32
C PHE A 48 -11.79 23.46 1.27
N LYS A 49 -11.69 24.60 1.97
CA LYS A 49 -10.57 24.85 2.89
C LYS A 49 -10.71 24.15 4.25
N THR A 50 -11.94 23.78 4.62
CA THR A 50 -12.30 23.15 5.89
C THR A 50 -13.56 22.30 5.72
N GLY A 51 -13.84 21.42 6.69
CA GLY A 51 -15.06 20.61 6.73
C GLY A 51 -14.84 19.12 6.49
N ASN A 52 -15.94 18.37 6.45
CA ASN A 52 -15.91 16.91 6.28
C ASN A 52 -15.34 16.51 4.93
N ASP A 53 -15.79 17.16 3.85
CA ASP A 53 -15.32 16.86 2.49
C ASP A 53 -13.83 17.13 2.32
N PHE A 54 -13.31 18.21 2.92
CA PHE A 54 -11.87 18.47 2.97
C PHE A 54 -11.10 17.34 3.66
N THR A 55 -11.63 16.85 4.78
CA THR A 55 -10.99 15.79 5.57
C THR A 55 -10.98 14.47 4.80
N ILE A 56 -12.09 14.12 4.15
CA ILE A 56 -12.23 12.93 3.32
C ILE A 56 -11.26 12.99 2.13
N ALA A 57 -11.26 14.09 1.38
CA ALA A 57 -10.38 14.27 0.23
C ALA A 57 -8.90 14.24 0.64
N ARG A 58 -8.55 14.88 1.76
CA ARG A 58 -7.18 14.86 2.31
C ARG A 58 -6.75 13.43 2.65
N ASN A 59 -7.59 12.69 3.36
CA ASN A 59 -7.29 11.30 3.74
C ASN A 59 -7.10 10.44 2.50
N TYR A 60 -8.00 10.57 1.52
CA TYR A 60 -7.90 9.83 0.28
C TYR A 60 -6.60 10.13 -0.48
N LEU A 61 -6.20 11.40 -0.55
CA LEU A 61 -4.92 11.81 -1.12
C LEU A 61 -3.71 11.29 -0.33
N GLU A 62 -3.78 11.24 1.00
CA GLU A 62 -2.71 10.59 1.79
C GLU A 62 -2.51 9.13 1.38
N TRP A 63 -3.59 8.35 1.28
CA TRP A 63 -3.51 6.96 0.84
C TRP A 63 -2.92 6.83 -0.57
N LEU A 64 -3.42 7.63 -1.52
CA LEU A 64 -2.95 7.59 -2.91
C LEU A 64 -1.47 7.97 -3.04
N THR A 65 -0.97 8.87 -2.20
CA THR A 65 0.42 9.35 -2.28
C THR A 65 1.43 8.48 -1.52
N VAL A 66 0.97 7.68 -0.55
CA VAL A 66 1.83 6.73 0.19
C VAL A 66 1.97 5.39 -0.54
N PHE A 67 1.01 5.05 -1.41
CA PHE A 67 1.03 3.77 -2.12
C PHE A 67 2.30 3.61 -2.99
N PRO A 68 2.98 2.44 -2.96
CA PRO A 68 4.25 2.22 -3.66
C PRO A 68 4.06 1.94 -5.16
N TRP A 69 3.52 2.92 -5.90
CA TRP A 69 3.21 2.79 -7.32
C TRP A 69 4.43 2.40 -8.15
N GLY A 70 4.33 1.30 -8.89
CA GLY A 70 5.39 0.79 -9.77
C GLY A 70 6.70 0.45 -9.06
N ASN A 71 6.67 0.30 -7.74
CA ASN A 71 7.78 -0.24 -6.95
C ASN A 71 7.47 -1.70 -6.66
N TYR A 72 8.09 -2.58 -7.44
CA TYR A 72 8.04 -4.02 -7.24
C TYR A 72 9.37 -4.47 -6.65
N SER A 73 9.31 -5.41 -5.69
CA SER A 73 10.51 -6.13 -5.27
C SER A 73 11.00 -7.01 -6.42
N GLY A 74 12.32 -7.19 -6.56
CA GLY A 74 12.86 -8.20 -7.47
C GLY A 74 12.26 -9.57 -7.15
N GLU A 75 11.88 -10.32 -8.18
CA GLU A 75 11.36 -11.67 -7.99
C GLU A 75 12.54 -12.64 -7.97
N ASN A 76 12.75 -13.33 -6.86
CA ASN A 76 13.64 -14.48 -6.84
C ASN A 76 12.82 -15.74 -7.12
N CYS A 77 13.00 -16.32 -8.30
CA CYS A 77 12.30 -17.53 -8.71
C CYS A 77 13.20 -18.77 -8.65
N ASP A 78 14.29 -18.73 -7.87
CA ASP A 78 15.14 -19.90 -7.66
C ASP A 78 14.46 -20.90 -6.72
N VAL A 79 13.85 -21.90 -7.34
CA VAL A 79 13.16 -23.00 -6.66
C VAL A 79 14.12 -23.80 -5.77
N MET A 80 15.38 -23.97 -6.17
CA MET A 80 16.36 -24.73 -5.39
C MET A 80 16.70 -24.03 -4.08
N THR A 81 16.89 -22.71 -4.14
CA THR A 81 17.11 -21.90 -2.93
C THR A 81 15.86 -21.90 -2.04
N ALA A 82 14.66 -21.85 -2.64
CA ALA A 82 13.41 -21.91 -1.89
C ALA A 82 13.21 -23.25 -1.16
N GLU A 83 13.49 -24.37 -1.84
CA GLU A 83 13.43 -25.71 -1.25
C GLU A 83 14.39 -25.83 -0.06
N LYS A 84 15.64 -25.39 -0.23
CA LYS A 84 16.63 -25.40 0.85
C LYS A 84 16.17 -24.61 2.08
N ILE A 85 15.64 -23.40 1.89
CA ILE A 85 15.16 -22.56 3.00
C ILE A 85 13.97 -23.21 3.71
N LEU A 86 13.08 -23.86 2.96
CA LEU A 86 11.93 -24.56 3.54
C LEU A 86 12.36 -25.80 4.32
N ASP A 87 13.30 -26.59 3.79
CA ASP A 87 13.81 -27.77 4.49
C ASP A 87 14.61 -27.40 5.76
N GLU A 88 15.29 -26.25 5.76
CA GLU A 88 15.98 -25.70 6.92
C GLU A 88 15.02 -25.31 8.05
N ASP A 89 13.91 -24.64 7.70
CA ASP A 89 12.95 -24.12 8.69
C ASP A 89 11.88 -25.16 9.09
N HIS A 90 11.63 -26.18 8.26
CA HIS A 90 10.51 -27.11 8.42
C HIS A 90 10.85 -28.54 7.99
N TYR A 91 10.97 -29.44 8.96
CA TYR A 91 11.20 -30.86 8.67
C TYR A 91 9.94 -31.56 8.12
N GLY A 92 10.05 -32.23 6.97
CA GLY A 92 9.02 -33.15 6.45
C GLY A 92 7.91 -32.53 5.59
N LEU A 93 8.16 -31.41 4.91
CA LEU A 93 7.15 -30.72 4.07
C LEU A 93 6.94 -31.34 2.67
N SER A 94 7.48 -32.51 2.35
CA SER A 94 7.61 -33.04 0.99
C SER A 94 6.30 -33.25 0.20
N ASN A 95 5.11 -33.08 0.80
CA ASN A 95 3.80 -33.22 0.15
C ASN A 95 2.74 -32.22 0.66
N ILE A 96 2.99 -30.91 0.61
CA ILE A 96 1.99 -29.91 1.00
C ILE A 96 1.45 -29.18 -0.22
N ILE A 97 0.25 -29.58 -0.68
CA ILE A 97 -0.53 -28.87 -1.71
C ILE A 97 -1.48 -27.83 -1.08
N CYS A 98 -1.84 -27.97 0.20
CA CYS A 98 -2.74 -27.05 0.90
C CYS A 98 -2.22 -26.71 2.29
N LEU A 99 -2.07 -25.40 2.59
CA LEU A 99 -1.84 -24.88 3.95
C LEU A 99 -3.15 -24.90 4.77
N ALA A 100 -3.76 -26.08 4.92
CA ALA A 100 -4.94 -26.30 5.75
C ALA A 100 -4.58 -27.26 6.88
N GLY A 101 -4.92 -26.90 8.12
CA GLY A 101 -4.68 -27.77 9.27
C GLY A 101 -5.03 -27.12 10.59
N PRO A 102 -4.97 -27.86 11.72
CA PRO A 102 -5.23 -27.35 13.05
C PRO A 102 -4.39 -26.10 13.40
N PRO A 103 -4.83 -25.22 14.30
CA PRO A 103 -3.99 -24.13 14.80
C PRO A 103 -2.69 -24.69 15.40
N GLY A 104 -1.57 -23.99 15.23
CA GLY A 104 -0.26 -24.40 15.78
C GLY A 104 0.63 -25.28 14.88
N VAL A 105 0.12 -25.85 13.78
CA VAL A 105 0.91 -26.72 12.87
C VAL A 105 1.90 -25.99 11.95
N GLY A 106 2.24 -24.73 12.26
CA GLY A 106 3.31 -24.02 11.52
C GLY A 106 2.93 -23.38 10.18
N LYS A 107 1.65 -23.33 9.78
CA LYS A 107 1.22 -22.69 8.51
C LYS A 107 1.78 -21.28 8.29
N THR A 108 1.71 -20.43 9.32
CA THR A 108 2.27 -19.07 9.28
C THR A 108 3.79 -19.08 9.16
N SER A 109 4.45 -20.06 9.80
CA SER A 109 5.91 -20.22 9.71
C SER A 109 6.32 -20.58 8.27
N ILE A 110 5.61 -21.51 7.63
CA ILE A 110 5.86 -21.87 6.22
C ILE A 110 5.70 -20.64 5.32
N ALA A 111 4.62 -19.88 5.49
CA ALA A 111 4.41 -18.66 4.71
C ALA A 111 5.53 -17.62 4.89
N HIS A 112 6.12 -17.54 6.09
CA HIS A 112 7.24 -16.66 6.37
C HIS A 112 8.53 -17.12 5.65
N SER A 113 8.81 -18.41 5.61
CA SER A 113 9.97 -18.97 4.91
C SER A 113 9.86 -18.87 3.40
N ILE A 114 8.65 -19.04 2.84
CA ILE A 114 8.37 -18.75 1.43
C ILE A 114 8.68 -17.27 1.12
N ALA A 115 8.22 -16.34 1.95
CA ALA A 115 8.49 -14.92 1.74
C ALA A 115 10.00 -14.61 1.80
N ARG A 116 10.73 -15.24 2.73
CA ARG A 116 12.19 -15.13 2.83
C ARG A 116 12.90 -15.66 1.59
N ALA A 117 12.49 -16.83 1.09
CA ALA A 117 13.04 -17.43 -0.12
C ALA A 117 12.85 -16.54 -1.37
N LEU A 118 11.69 -15.90 -1.48
CA LEU A 118 11.38 -14.97 -2.57
C LEU A 118 12.00 -13.57 -2.38
N HIS A 119 12.71 -13.34 -1.28
CA HIS A 119 13.19 -12.01 -0.85
C HIS A 119 12.10 -10.94 -0.82
N ARG A 120 10.90 -11.31 -0.34
CA ARG A 120 9.74 -10.42 -0.24
C ARG A 120 9.40 -10.09 1.21
N ASN A 121 8.84 -8.90 1.40
CA ASN A 121 8.26 -8.51 2.69
C ASN A 121 7.04 -9.39 2.99
N PHE A 122 7.00 -9.94 4.20
CA PHE A 122 5.87 -10.72 4.69
C PHE A 122 4.92 -9.84 5.51
N PHE A 123 3.63 -9.92 5.21
CA PHE A 123 2.57 -9.27 5.99
C PHE A 123 1.50 -10.28 6.33
N GLN A 124 1.16 -10.38 7.62
CA GLN A 124 0.08 -11.24 8.09
C GLN A 124 -1.14 -10.39 8.42
N PHE A 125 -2.28 -10.70 7.79
CA PHE A 125 -3.57 -10.11 8.10
C PHE A 125 -4.47 -11.17 8.72
N SER A 126 -5.01 -10.89 9.90
CA SER A 126 -6.01 -11.78 10.52
C SER A 126 -7.37 -11.52 9.89
N VAL A 127 -7.95 -12.55 9.28
CA VAL A 127 -9.32 -12.51 8.73
C VAL A 127 -10.34 -13.19 9.63
N GLY A 128 -9.90 -13.79 10.74
CA GLY A 128 -10.78 -14.43 11.71
C GLY A 128 -11.68 -13.40 12.38
N GLY A 129 -13.00 -13.63 12.33
CA GLY A 129 -13.99 -12.71 12.93
C GLY A 129 -14.35 -11.50 12.06
N LEU A 130 -13.81 -11.39 10.84
CA LEU A 130 -14.30 -10.41 9.87
C LEU A 130 -15.69 -10.85 9.39
N SER A 131 -16.72 -10.25 9.96
CA SER A 131 -18.08 -10.28 9.43
C SER A 131 -18.38 -8.90 8.87
N THR A 132 -18.71 -8.83 7.59
CA THR A 132 -19.40 -7.65 7.07
C THR A 132 -20.83 -7.73 7.58
N ALA A 133 -21.09 -7.16 8.76
CA ALA A 133 -22.45 -6.94 9.22
C ALA A 133 -23.08 -5.93 8.26
N GLY A 134 -23.84 -6.46 7.30
CA GLY A 134 -24.71 -5.72 6.40
C GLY A 134 -26.17 -5.95 6.76
#